data_AF-A0AAV1LLH5-F1
#
_entry.id   AF-A0AAV1LLH5-F1
#
_cell.length_a   1.000
_cell.length_b   1.000
_cell.length_c   1.000
_cell.angle_alpha   90.00
_cell.angle_beta   90.00
_cell.angle_gamma   90.00
#
_symmetry.space_group_name_H-M   'P 1'
#
loop_
_entity.id
_entity.type
_entity.pdbx_description
1 polymer ?
#
loop_
_entity_poly.entity_id
_entity_poly.type
_entity_poly.pdbx_seq_one_letter_code
_entity_poly.pdbx_strand_id
1 'polypeptide(L)'
;MNFGMHFHVYFTFLLAVLVLYVAKGTLCDQPMTSAKMREATIPKPTIAFRRAVAVDEKENNLTNTNLSNSSARRNSLTDLWSWDYWCQLQPKTGNCSNNVMRYYYDIEVAQCVNFTYSGCGGNNNNFDSKVNCEKNCDDATYMSLKEEMPNFCSLQPDPGTCLSLRTKYYYDINNRECKDFQYGGCGGNRNKFDTKQSCLQECSGS
;
A
#
# COMPACT_ATOMS: atom_id res chain seq x y z
N MET A 1 4.59 74.68 -30.79
CA MET A 1 3.35 74.00 -30.42
C MET A 1 3.67 72.57 -29.98
N ASN A 2 3.57 72.34 -28.67
CA ASN A 2 3.47 71.10 -27.88
C ASN A 2 3.86 69.74 -28.50
N PHE A 3 5.15 69.39 -28.43
CA PHE A 3 5.61 67.98 -28.48
C PHE A 3 6.02 67.42 -27.09
N GLY A 4 6.08 68.25 -26.04
CA GLY A 4 6.52 67.86 -24.69
C GLY A 4 5.46 67.23 -23.79
N MET A 5 4.16 67.38 -24.10
CA MET A 5 3.09 66.86 -23.23
C MET A 5 2.75 65.39 -23.46
N HIS A 6 3.00 64.83 -24.64
CA HIS A 6 2.67 63.43 -24.93
C HIS A 6 3.65 62.43 -24.30
N PHE A 7 4.94 62.79 -24.24
CA PHE A 7 5.97 61.91 -23.67
C PHE A 7 5.83 61.78 -22.15
N HIS A 8 5.45 62.87 -21.49
CA HIS A 8 5.24 62.89 -20.04
C HIS A 8 4.01 62.06 -19.62
N VAL A 9 2.94 62.07 -20.42
CA VAL A 9 1.73 61.27 -20.16
C VAL A 9 1.98 59.78 -20.40
N TYR A 10 2.78 59.42 -21.42
CA TYR A 10 3.16 58.03 -21.66
C TYR A 10 4.10 57.49 -20.57
N PHE A 11 5.06 58.30 -20.12
CA PHE A 11 5.99 57.90 -19.07
C PHE A 11 5.30 57.76 -17.71
N THR A 12 4.36 58.65 -17.38
CA THR A 12 3.54 58.51 -16.16
C THR A 12 2.57 57.35 -16.24
N PHE A 13 1.99 57.04 -17.42
CA PHE A 13 1.17 55.84 -17.61
C PHE A 13 2.00 54.55 -17.46
N LEU A 14 3.19 54.48 -18.05
CA LEU A 14 4.07 53.32 -17.94
C LEU A 14 4.56 53.09 -16.50
N LEU A 15 4.94 54.16 -15.79
CA LEU A 15 5.28 54.08 -14.36
C LEU A 15 4.07 53.68 -13.51
N ALA A 16 2.87 54.21 -13.77
CA ALA A 16 1.66 53.81 -13.06
C ALA A 16 1.29 52.33 -13.32
N VAL A 17 1.45 51.84 -14.56
CA VAL A 17 1.23 50.43 -14.90
C VAL A 17 2.29 49.54 -14.25
N LEU A 18 3.56 49.96 -14.17
CA LEU A 18 4.62 49.22 -13.48
C LEU A 18 4.40 49.18 -11.96
N VAL A 19 3.98 50.29 -11.34
CA VAL A 19 3.65 50.34 -9.91
C VAL A 19 2.44 49.46 -9.60
N LEU A 20 1.43 49.42 -10.49
CA LEU A 20 0.29 48.49 -10.37
C LEU A 20 0.67 47.02 -10.60
N TYR A 21 1.68 46.74 -11.43
CA TYR A 21 2.17 45.38 -11.67
C TYR A 21 3.04 44.88 -10.51
N VAL A 22 3.84 45.76 -9.90
CA VAL A 22 4.69 45.43 -8.73
C VAL A 22 3.85 45.33 -7.45
N ALA A 23 2.75 46.07 -7.34
CA ALA A 23 1.84 46.01 -6.18
C ALA A 23 0.90 44.76 -6.16
N LYS A 24 0.96 43.88 -7.16
CA LYS A 24 0.14 42.66 -7.24
C LYS A 24 0.92 41.35 -7.08
N GLY A 25 2.18 41.42 -6.64
CA GLY A 25 3.10 40.27 -6.62
C GLY A 25 3.44 39.67 -5.26
N THR A 26 3.00 40.24 -4.14
CA THR A 26 3.28 39.70 -2.80
C THR A 26 2.10 39.90 -1.88
N LEU A 27 1.23 38.90 -1.82
CA LEU A 27 0.38 38.64 -0.66
C LEU A 27 -0.08 37.17 -0.66
N CYS A 28 0.79 36.28 -0.17
CA CYS A 28 0.38 34.99 0.36
C CYS A 28 0.80 34.90 1.84
N ASP A 29 0.48 35.93 2.63
CA ASP A 29 0.20 35.74 4.05
C ASP A 29 -1.28 35.40 4.19
N GLN A 30 -1.65 34.23 3.66
CA GLN A 30 -2.82 33.54 4.17
C GLN A 30 -2.33 32.81 5.41
N PRO A 31 -2.92 33.00 6.61
CA PRO A 31 -2.68 32.07 7.69
C PRO A 31 -3.02 30.69 7.11
N MET A 32 -2.05 29.77 7.11
CA MET A 32 -2.32 28.37 6.81
C MET A 32 -3.57 28.05 7.61
N THR A 33 -4.69 27.75 6.93
CA THR A 33 -5.88 27.27 7.61
C THR A 33 -5.38 26.17 8.52
N SER A 34 -5.42 26.42 9.83
CA SER A 34 -5.07 25.40 10.80
C SER A 34 -5.98 24.25 10.44
N ALA A 35 -5.42 23.22 9.82
CA ALA A 35 -6.12 21.98 9.64
C ALA A 35 -6.48 21.61 11.06
N LYS A 36 -7.77 21.76 11.41
CA LYS A 36 -8.29 21.28 12.67
C LYS A 36 -7.95 19.80 12.62
N MET A 37 -6.89 19.39 13.31
CA MET A 37 -6.58 17.99 13.47
C MET A 37 -7.90 17.41 13.93
N ARG A 38 -8.46 16.51 13.13
CA ARG A 38 -9.57 15.71 13.64
C ARG A 38 -9.01 15.16 14.93
N GLU A 39 -9.70 15.45 16.04
CA GLU A 39 -9.52 14.71 17.29
C GLU A 39 -9.27 13.28 16.86
N ALA A 40 -8.15 12.68 17.27
CA ALA A 40 -7.86 11.31 16.94
C ALA A 40 -8.99 10.49 17.57
N THR A 41 -10.09 10.32 16.84
CA THR A 41 -11.15 9.40 17.19
C THR A 41 -10.44 8.08 17.18
N ILE A 42 -10.18 7.58 18.38
CA ILE A 42 -9.66 6.25 18.63
C ILE A 42 -10.34 5.36 17.60
N PRO A 43 -9.58 4.73 16.67
CA PRO A 43 -10.17 3.97 15.59
C PRO A 43 -11.15 3.00 16.21
N LYS A 44 -12.40 2.98 15.71
CA LYS A 44 -13.41 2.05 16.21
C LYS A 44 -12.76 0.67 16.23
N PRO A 45 -12.82 -0.06 17.36
CA PRO A 45 -12.13 -1.33 17.49
C PRO A 45 -12.45 -2.20 16.28
N THR A 46 -11.39 -2.69 15.64
CA THR A 46 -11.45 -3.53 14.44
C THR A 46 -12.33 -4.74 14.69
N ILE A 47 -12.82 -5.39 13.64
CA ILE A 47 -13.57 -6.64 13.80
C ILE A 47 -12.71 -7.68 14.54
N ALA A 48 -11.39 -7.66 14.35
CA ALA A 48 -10.43 -8.45 15.13
C ALA A 48 -10.44 -8.11 16.62
N PHE A 49 -10.39 -6.82 17.00
CA PHE A 49 -10.49 -6.41 18.41
C PHE A 49 -11.86 -6.75 19.02
N ARG A 50 -12.96 -6.55 18.28
CA ARG A 50 -14.30 -6.96 18.74
C ARG A 50 -14.43 -8.47 18.89
N ARG A 51 -13.79 -9.26 18.03
CA ARG A 51 -13.77 -10.72 18.12
C ARG A 51 -12.91 -11.20 19.28
N ALA A 52 -11.76 -10.57 19.54
CA ALA A 52 -10.94 -10.87 20.71
C ALA A 52 -11.66 -10.53 22.03
N VAL A 53 -12.32 -9.37 22.09
CA VAL A 53 -13.09 -8.94 23.28
C VAL A 53 -14.36 -9.79 23.47
N ALA A 54 -15.04 -10.20 22.39
CA ALA A 54 -16.21 -11.09 22.49
C ALA A 54 -15.87 -12.52 22.93
N VAL A 55 -14.60 -12.94 22.82
CA VAL A 55 -14.11 -14.20 23.38
C VAL A 55 -13.91 -14.07 24.89
N ASP A 56 -13.43 -12.93 25.37
CA ASP A 56 -13.10 -12.70 26.79
C ASP A 56 -14.35 -12.53 27.68
N GLU A 57 -15.46 -11.99 27.13
CA GLU A 57 -16.73 -11.85 27.87
C GLU A 57 -17.41 -13.20 28.20
N LYS A 58 -17.04 -14.27 27.49
CA LYS A 58 -17.69 -15.59 27.63
C LYS A 58 -16.90 -16.60 28.46
N GLU A 59 -15.64 -16.31 28.78
CA GLU A 59 -14.75 -17.24 29.50
C GLU A 59 -14.75 -17.04 31.03
N ASN A 60 -15.29 -15.91 31.53
CA ASN A 60 -15.34 -15.62 32.97
C ASN A 60 -16.60 -16.14 33.71
N ASN A 61 -17.43 -17.00 33.08
CA ASN A 61 -18.66 -17.51 33.68
C ASN A 61 -18.96 -19.00 33.38
N LEU A 62 -17.97 -19.89 33.40
CA LEU A 62 -18.29 -21.31 33.63
C LEU A 62 -17.15 -22.06 34.35
N THR A 63 -17.26 -22.07 35.67
CA THR A 63 -16.54 -22.99 36.55
C THR A 63 -16.89 -24.45 36.27
N ASN A 64 -15.86 -25.30 36.17
CA ASN A 64 -15.83 -26.74 36.46
C ASN A 64 -16.94 -27.63 35.89
N THR A 65 -16.68 -28.25 34.73
CA THR A 65 -17.08 -29.65 34.49
C THR A 65 -16.05 -30.37 33.64
N ASN A 66 -15.46 -31.43 34.20
CA ASN A 66 -14.69 -32.43 33.47
C ASN A 66 -15.58 -33.06 32.38
N LEU A 67 -15.19 -32.97 31.11
CA LEU A 67 -15.72 -33.89 30.09
C LEU A 67 -14.67 -34.14 29.02
N SER A 68 -14.04 -35.30 29.16
CA SER A 68 -13.55 -36.16 28.08
C SER A 68 -14.31 -35.97 26.77
N ASN A 69 -13.68 -35.33 25.79
CA ASN A 69 -13.72 -35.68 24.36
C ASN A 69 -12.80 -34.72 23.58
N SER A 70 -11.51 -35.01 23.70
CA SER A 70 -10.44 -34.45 22.89
C SER A 70 -10.53 -34.94 21.45
N SER A 71 -11.06 -34.12 20.53
CA SER A 71 -10.66 -34.11 19.10
C SER A 71 -11.28 -33.02 18.20
N ALA A 72 -12.23 -32.18 18.65
CA ALA A 72 -12.93 -31.26 17.73
C ALA A 72 -12.90 -29.74 18.07
N ARG A 73 -12.01 -29.27 18.96
CA ARG A 73 -11.87 -27.84 19.28
C ARG A 73 -10.42 -27.39 19.51
N ARG A 74 -9.58 -27.60 18.51
CA ARG A 74 -8.36 -26.81 18.33
C ARG A 74 -8.44 -26.28 16.90
N ASN A 75 -8.69 -24.99 16.73
CA ASN A 75 -8.34 -24.14 15.58
C ASN A 75 -9.19 -22.85 15.63
N SER A 76 -8.70 -21.78 16.26
CA SER A 76 -9.25 -20.42 16.07
C SER A 76 -8.29 -19.28 16.45
N LEU A 77 -6.98 -19.55 16.50
CA LEU A 77 -5.94 -18.52 16.65
C LEU A 77 -4.86 -18.60 15.56
N THR A 78 -4.78 -19.70 14.82
CA THR A 78 -3.80 -19.92 13.73
C THR A 78 -4.24 -19.35 12.39
N ASP A 79 -5.55 -19.21 12.17
CA ASP A 79 -6.09 -18.75 10.88
C ASP A 79 -5.93 -17.24 10.70
N LEU A 80 -6.04 -16.47 11.79
CA LEU A 80 -5.82 -15.01 11.78
C LEU A 80 -4.41 -14.68 11.28
N TRP A 81 -3.38 -15.37 11.79
CA TRP A 81 -1.99 -15.16 11.37
C TRP A 81 -1.68 -15.68 9.96
N SER A 82 -2.51 -16.57 9.42
CA SER A 82 -2.31 -17.12 8.08
C SER A 82 -2.68 -16.11 7.00
N TRP A 83 -3.78 -15.37 7.20
CA TRP A 83 -4.23 -14.35 6.25
C TRP A 83 -3.30 -13.13 6.21
N ASP A 84 -2.79 -12.69 7.36
CA ASP A 84 -1.82 -11.59 7.42
C ASP A 84 -0.62 -11.86 6.51
N TYR A 85 -0.13 -13.11 6.47
CA TYR A 85 0.95 -13.52 5.58
C TYR A 85 0.48 -13.69 4.13
N TRP A 86 -0.64 -14.38 3.90
CA TRP A 86 -1.09 -14.69 2.53
C TRP A 86 -1.47 -13.44 1.74
N CYS A 87 -2.10 -12.44 2.36
CA CYS A 87 -2.47 -11.19 1.69
C CYS A 87 -1.24 -10.34 1.30
N GLN A 88 -0.04 -10.64 1.81
CA GLN A 88 1.20 -9.99 1.41
C GLN A 88 1.91 -10.69 0.24
N LEU A 89 1.45 -11.87 -0.18
CA LEU A 89 2.07 -12.59 -1.29
C LEU A 89 1.77 -11.89 -2.62
N GLN A 90 2.76 -11.79 -3.51
CA GLN A 90 2.53 -11.30 -4.88
C GLN A 90 1.66 -12.31 -5.65
N PRO A 91 0.76 -11.88 -6.57
CA PRO A 91 -0.10 -12.79 -7.31
C PRO A 91 0.74 -13.80 -8.13
N LYS A 92 0.33 -15.08 -8.10
CA LYS A 92 1.04 -16.15 -8.79
C LYS A 92 0.17 -16.79 -9.86
N THR A 93 0.49 -16.51 -11.13
CA THR A 93 -0.19 -17.07 -12.31
C THR A 93 -0.13 -18.60 -12.32
N GLY A 94 1.02 -19.18 -11.97
CA GLY A 94 1.26 -20.63 -12.07
C GLY A 94 1.66 -21.07 -13.48
N ASN A 95 1.70 -22.38 -13.71
CA ASN A 95 2.31 -23.00 -14.90
C ASN A 95 1.36 -23.89 -15.73
N CYS A 96 0.06 -23.80 -15.49
CA CYS A 96 -0.95 -24.45 -16.33
C CYS A 96 -1.29 -23.58 -17.57
N SER A 97 -2.27 -24.00 -18.37
CA SER A 97 -2.64 -23.34 -19.63
C SER A 97 -4.05 -22.76 -19.66
N ASN A 98 -4.78 -22.74 -18.54
CA ASN A 98 -6.08 -22.09 -18.49
C ASN A 98 -5.91 -20.56 -18.34
N ASN A 99 -6.97 -19.81 -18.61
CA ASN A 99 -7.03 -18.38 -18.33
C ASN A 99 -8.24 -18.12 -17.44
N VAL A 100 -8.02 -18.23 -16.12
CA VAL A 100 -9.06 -18.07 -15.10
C VAL A 100 -8.88 -16.72 -14.42
N MET A 101 -9.87 -15.85 -14.54
CA MET A 101 -9.88 -14.58 -13.79
C MET A 101 -10.06 -14.88 -12.30
N ARG A 102 -9.13 -14.35 -11.49
CA ARG A 102 -9.11 -14.45 -10.04
C ARG A 102 -8.82 -13.09 -9.43
N TYR A 103 -8.95 -12.98 -8.12
CA TYR A 103 -8.61 -11.77 -7.36
C TYR A 103 -7.44 -12.03 -6.44
N TYR A 104 -6.61 -11.02 -6.19
CA TYR A 104 -5.58 -11.01 -5.17
C TYR A 104 -5.63 -9.67 -4.45
N TYR A 105 -5.18 -9.64 -3.19
CA TYR A 105 -5.02 -8.40 -2.45
C TYR A 105 -3.69 -7.75 -2.83
N ASP A 106 -3.78 -6.53 -3.35
CA ASP A 106 -2.63 -5.72 -3.69
C ASP A 106 -2.36 -4.74 -2.55
N ILE A 107 -1.23 -4.95 -1.85
CA ILE A 107 -0.83 -4.12 -0.71
C ILE A 107 -0.40 -2.71 -1.12
N GLU A 108 0.03 -2.50 -2.37
CA GLU A 108 0.45 -1.18 -2.85
C GLU A 108 -0.72 -0.21 -2.92
N VAL A 109 -1.85 -0.70 -3.43
CA VAL A 109 -3.10 0.07 -3.55
C VAL A 109 -4.11 -0.26 -2.45
N ALA A 110 -3.78 -1.18 -1.55
CA ALA A 110 -4.62 -1.69 -0.47
C ALA A 110 -6.01 -2.14 -0.95
N GLN A 111 -6.08 -2.87 -2.07
CA GLN A 111 -7.33 -3.28 -2.71
C GLN A 111 -7.25 -4.69 -3.30
N CYS A 112 -8.40 -5.34 -3.40
CA CYS A 112 -8.54 -6.58 -4.17
C CYS A 112 -8.65 -6.30 -5.67
N VAL A 113 -7.60 -6.69 -6.41
CA VAL A 113 -7.44 -6.48 -7.87
C VAL A 113 -7.54 -7.84 -8.58
N ASN A 114 -7.98 -7.85 -9.84
CA ASN A 114 -8.03 -9.08 -10.63
C ASN A 114 -6.66 -9.42 -11.25
N PHE A 115 -6.42 -10.72 -11.48
CA PHE A 115 -5.27 -11.22 -12.24
C PHE A 115 -5.65 -12.50 -13.00
N THR A 116 -4.80 -12.88 -13.95
CA THR A 116 -4.96 -14.14 -14.69
C THR A 116 -4.28 -15.28 -13.94
N TYR A 117 -5.07 -16.28 -13.55
CA TYR A 117 -4.57 -17.53 -12.96
C TYR A 117 -4.62 -18.66 -13.99
N SER A 118 -3.51 -19.41 -14.08
CA SER A 118 -3.35 -20.50 -15.05
C SER A 118 -4.17 -21.76 -14.75
N GLY A 119 -4.79 -21.84 -13.57
CA GLY A 119 -5.58 -22.99 -13.11
C GLY A 119 -4.85 -23.92 -12.14
N CYS A 120 -3.52 -23.87 -12.06
CA CYS A 120 -2.74 -24.60 -11.06
C CYS A 120 -1.50 -23.79 -10.62
N GLY A 121 -0.81 -24.23 -9.56
CA GLY A 121 0.51 -23.69 -9.19
C GLY A 121 0.51 -22.25 -8.66
N GLY A 122 -0.63 -21.74 -8.19
CA GLY A 122 -0.77 -20.42 -7.57
C GLY A 122 -0.29 -20.37 -6.12
N ASN A 123 -0.68 -19.33 -5.40
CA ASN A 123 -0.51 -19.19 -3.95
C ASN A 123 -1.85 -18.81 -3.29
N ASN A 124 -1.83 -18.55 -1.98
CA ASN A 124 -3.05 -18.27 -1.21
C ASN A 124 -3.58 -16.84 -1.39
N ASN A 125 -2.83 -15.93 -2.04
CA ASN A 125 -3.37 -14.64 -2.48
C ASN A 125 -4.11 -14.82 -3.82
N ASN A 126 -5.12 -15.69 -3.82
CA ASN A 126 -5.86 -16.09 -5.00
C ASN A 126 -7.29 -16.46 -4.62
N PHE A 127 -8.21 -15.55 -4.94
CA PHE A 127 -9.62 -15.63 -4.58
C PHE A 127 -10.47 -15.73 -5.84
N ASP A 128 -11.58 -16.46 -5.71
CA ASP A 128 -12.59 -16.62 -6.76
C ASP A 128 -13.46 -15.37 -6.97
N SER A 129 -13.57 -14.53 -5.95
CA SER A 129 -14.39 -13.31 -5.98
C SER A 129 -13.73 -12.18 -5.19
N LYS A 130 -14.02 -10.94 -5.62
CA LYS A 130 -13.58 -9.72 -4.93
C LYS A 130 -14.04 -9.69 -3.47
N VAL A 131 -15.31 -10.03 -3.22
CA VAL A 131 -15.90 -10.07 -1.87
C VAL A 131 -15.17 -11.03 -0.95
N ASN A 132 -14.76 -12.20 -1.45
CA ASN A 132 -14.01 -13.17 -0.66
C ASN A 132 -12.59 -12.66 -0.37
N CYS A 133 -11.93 -12.00 -1.33
CA CYS A 133 -10.65 -11.35 -1.10
C CYS A 133 -10.74 -10.27 -0.01
N GLU A 134 -11.69 -9.33 -0.16
CA GLU A 134 -11.89 -8.20 0.77
C GLU A 134 -12.18 -8.69 2.19
N LYS A 135 -13.07 -9.68 2.32
CA LYS A 135 -13.42 -10.30 3.60
C LYS A 135 -12.21 -10.86 4.37
N ASN A 136 -11.19 -11.35 3.66
CA ASN A 136 -10.01 -11.95 4.28
C ASN A 136 -8.84 -10.96 4.43
N CYS A 137 -8.74 -9.93 3.57
CA CYS A 137 -7.54 -9.09 3.46
C CYS A 137 -7.73 -7.60 3.78
N ASP A 138 -8.96 -7.04 3.85
CA ASP A 138 -9.17 -5.59 4.03
C ASP A 138 -8.53 -5.02 5.31
N ASP A 139 -8.36 -5.84 6.35
CA ASP A 139 -7.74 -5.49 7.63
C ASP A 139 -6.29 -6.03 7.79
N ALA A 140 -5.72 -6.69 6.77
CA ALA A 140 -4.39 -7.32 6.85
C ALA A 140 -3.22 -6.32 6.99
N THR A 141 -3.51 -5.02 6.92
CA THR A 141 -2.53 -3.93 7.07
C THR A 141 -2.02 -3.74 8.49
N TYR A 142 -2.58 -4.42 9.51
CA TYR A 142 -2.34 -4.07 10.91
C TYR A 142 -1.41 -4.98 11.73
N MET A 143 -0.80 -6.00 11.13
CA MET A 143 0.06 -6.93 11.89
C MET A 143 1.56 -6.77 11.57
N SER A 144 2.08 -5.54 11.69
CA SER A 144 3.52 -5.29 11.93
C SER A 144 3.92 -5.59 13.38
N LEU A 145 3.44 -6.70 13.96
CA LEU A 145 3.82 -7.11 15.32
C LEU A 145 5.06 -8.02 15.35
N LYS A 146 5.78 -8.14 14.24
CA LYS A 146 7.18 -8.59 14.23
C LYS A 146 7.96 -7.86 13.14
N GLU A 147 8.64 -6.78 13.53
CA GLU A 147 9.53 -5.97 12.69
C GLU A 147 10.72 -6.79 12.18
N GLU A 148 10.55 -7.56 11.10
CA GLU A 148 11.71 -8.21 10.44
C GLU A 148 11.77 -7.97 8.93
N MET A 149 10.70 -7.52 8.28
CA MET A 149 10.72 -7.25 6.84
C MET A 149 9.90 -6.00 6.48
N PRO A 150 10.51 -5.00 5.81
CA PRO A 150 9.77 -3.83 5.37
C PRO A 150 8.63 -4.17 4.40
N ASN A 151 7.48 -3.52 4.54
CA ASN A 151 6.31 -3.73 3.66
C ASN A 151 6.64 -3.49 2.18
N PHE A 152 7.66 -2.68 1.85
CA PHE A 152 8.02 -2.50 0.44
C PHE A 152 8.60 -3.76 -0.21
N CYS A 153 9.11 -4.73 0.57
CA CYS A 153 9.65 -5.98 0.04
C CYS A 153 8.57 -6.93 -0.50
N SER A 154 7.30 -6.75 -0.12
CA SER A 154 6.18 -7.55 -0.62
C SER A 154 5.49 -6.96 -1.85
N LEU A 155 5.81 -5.71 -2.23
CA LEU A 155 5.25 -5.06 -3.41
C LEU A 155 5.64 -5.82 -4.68
N GLN A 156 4.82 -5.75 -5.73
CA GLN A 156 5.18 -6.30 -7.04
C GLN A 156 6.31 -5.47 -7.68
N PRO A 157 7.16 -6.04 -8.54
CA PRO A 157 8.08 -5.22 -9.33
C PRO A 157 7.29 -4.28 -10.24
N ASP A 158 7.50 -2.98 -10.12
CA ASP A 158 6.89 -1.98 -10.99
C ASP A 158 7.91 -1.48 -12.05
N PRO A 159 7.72 -1.83 -13.34
CA PRO A 159 8.57 -1.35 -14.44
C PRO A 159 8.58 0.16 -14.60
N GLY A 160 7.59 0.87 -14.04
CA GLY A 160 7.41 2.29 -14.23
C GLY A 160 6.90 2.66 -15.63
N THR A 161 6.95 3.95 -15.97
CA THR A 161 6.29 4.48 -17.17
C THR A 161 7.25 4.79 -18.33
N CYS A 162 8.55 4.82 -18.05
CA CYS A 162 9.57 5.07 -19.07
C CYS A 162 9.94 3.81 -19.86
N LEU A 163 10.62 3.97 -20.99
CA LEU A 163 10.93 2.90 -21.95
C LEU A 163 12.42 2.52 -22.02
N SER A 164 13.19 2.78 -20.96
CA SER A 164 14.56 2.25 -20.87
C SER A 164 14.55 0.77 -20.51
N LEU A 165 15.58 0.03 -20.92
CA LEU A 165 15.77 -1.36 -20.52
C LEU A 165 16.90 -1.44 -19.49
N ARG A 166 16.55 -1.27 -18.21
CA ARG A 166 17.50 -1.35 -17.10
C ARG A 166 17.20 -2.57 -16.26
N THR A 167 18.11 -3.54 -16.22
CA THR A 167 18.02 -4.65 -15.28
C THR A 167 18.11 -4.13 -13.85
N LYS A 168 17.09 -4.41 -13.05
CA LYS A 168 17.02 -4.16 -11.61
C LYS A 168 16.61 -5.44 -10.91
N TYR A 169 16.73 -5.48 -9.59
CA TYR A 169 16.33 -6.61 -8.78
C TYR A 169 15.12 -6.25 -7.92
N TYR A 170 14.24 -7.21 -7.67
CA TYR A 170 13.14 -7.11 -6.72
C TYR A 170 13.11 -8.35 -5.84
N TYR A 171 12.52 -8.23 -4.66
CA TYR A 171 12.30 -9.35 -3.76
C TYR A 171 10.99 -10.06 -4.09
N ASP A 172 11.07 -11.34 -4.41
CA ASP A 172 9.92 -12.21 -4.61
C ASP A 172 9.60 -12.90 -3.28
N ILE A 173 8.64 -12.36 -2.54
CA ILE A 173 8.18 -12.88 -1.25
C ILE A 173 7.63 -14.32 -1.35
N ASN A 174 7.13 -14.74 -2.53
CA ASN A 174 6.58 -16.10 -2.69
C ASN A 174 7.66 -17.17 -2.54
N ASN A 175 8.85 -16.87 -3.05
CA ASN A 175 9.98 -17.78 -3.07
C ASN A 175 11.11 -17.33 -2.12
N ARG A 176 10.95 -16.17 -1.48
CA ARG A 176 11.93 -15.52 -0.59
C ARG A 176 13.30 -15.38 -1.26
N GLU A 177 13.29 -14.90 -2.50
CA GLU A 177 14.50 -14.73 -3.31
C GLU A 177 14.48 -13.42 -4.07
N CYS A 178 15.66 -12.91 -4.42
CA CYS A 178 15.80 -11.74 -5.26
C CYS A 178 15.91 -12.15 -6.74
N LYS A 179 14.99 -11.63 -7.56
CA LYS A 179 14.90 -11.86 -9.01
C LYS A 179 15.16 -10.56 -9.77
N ASP A 180 15.61 -10.67 -11.01
CA ASP A 180 15.75 -9.51 -11.89
C ASP A 180 14.44 -9.18 -12.63
N PHE A 181 14.27 -7.92 -12.99
CA PHE A 181 13.20 -7.42 -13.86
C PHE A 181 13.69 -6.24 -14.70
N GLN A 182 12.95 -5.93 -15.77
CA GLN A 182 13.23 -4.78 -16.64
C GLN A 182 12.55 -3.53 -16.10
N TYR A 183 13.34 -2.55 -15.66
CA TYR A 183 12.86 -1.25 -15.20
C TYR A 183 13.01 -0.18 -16.30
N GLY A 184 11.91 0.52 -16.54
CA GLY A 184 11.72 1.58 -17.53
C GLY A 184 12.58 2.81 -17.33
N GLY A 185 13.13 3.03 -16.14
CA GLY A 185 14.04 4.14 -15.82
C GLY A 185 13.40 5.32 -15.08
N CYS A 186 12.08 5.39 -14.96
CA CYS A 186 11.37 6.37 -14.13
C CYS A 186 10.12 5.75 -13.47
N GLY A 187 9.69 6.31 -12.33
CA GLY A 187 8.58 5.77 -11.55
C GLY A 187 8.97 4.48 -10.82
N GLY A 188 8.08 3.50 -10.80
CA GLY A 188 8.29 2.29 -10.04
C GLY A 188 7.96 2.46 -8.56
N ASN A 189 8.05 1.36 -7.82
CA ASN A 189 7.95 1.36 -6.37
C ASN A 189 9.31 1.04 -5.71
N ARG A 190 9.30 0.85 -4.38
CA ARG A 190 10.49 0.64 -3.54
C ARG A 190 11.02 -0.79 -3.57
N ASN A 191 10.30 -1.77 -4.12
CA ASN A 191 10.83 -3.12 -4.33
C ASN A 191 11.74 -3.17 -5.57
N LYS A 192 12.81 -2.36 -5.55
CA LYS A 192 13.68 -2.13 -6.71
C LYS A 192 15.10 -1.80 -6.25
N PHE A 193 16.02 -2.68 -6.57
CA PHE A 193 17.41 -2.63 -6.11
C PHE A 193 18.38 -2.70 -7.29
N ASP A 194 19.56 -2.11 -7.13
CA ASP A 194 20.60 -2.11 -8.16
C ASP A 194 21.32 -3.45 -8.28
N THR A 195 21.43 -4.18 -7.16
CA THR A 195 22.12 -5.47 -7.11
C THR A 195 21.28 -6.51 -6.37
N LYS A 196 21.51 -7.79 -6.69
CA LYS A 196 20.93 -8.92 -5.94
C LYS A 196 21.32 -8.86 -4.46
N GLN A 197 22.54 -8.43 -4.15
CA GLN A 197 23.05 -8.34 -2.79
C GLN A 197 22.31 -7.29 -1.96
N SER A 198 22.12 -6.08 -2.49
CA SER A 198 21.36 -5.03 -1.80
C SER A 198 19.91 -5.45 -1.56
N CYS A 199 19.30 -6.15 -2.53
CA CYS A 199 17.95 -6.71 -2.35
C CYS A 199 17.88 -7.71 -1.19
N LEU A 200 18.82 -8.65 -1.10
CA LEU A 200 18.85 -9.64 -0.03
C LEU A 200 19.07 -8.97 1.33
N GLN A 201 20.03 -8.04 1.40
CA GLN A 201 20.34 -7.32 2.65
C GLN A 201 19.14 -6.55 3.20
N GLU A 202 18.31 -5.95 2.34
CA GLU A 202 17.15 -5.18 2.79
C GLU A 202 15.90 -6.03 3.06
N CYS A 203 15.72 -7.15 2.35
CA CYS A 203 14.43 -7.86 2.33
C CYS A 203 14.45 -9.31 2.82
N SER A 204 15.60 -9.98 2.98
CA SER A 204 15.59 -11.40 3.36
C SER A 204 15.28 -11.64 4.84
N GLY A 205 15.31 -10.60 5.69
CA GLY A 205 15.36 -10.76 7.15
C GLY A 205 16.66 -11.49 7.57
N SER A 206 17.11 -11.32 8.81
CA SER A 206 18.20 -12.13 9.40
C SER A 206 17.62 -13.25 10.24
#